data_AF-A0A402BJJ7-F1
#
_entry.id   AF-A0A402BJJ7-F1
#
_cell.length_a   1.000
_cell.length_b   1.000
_cell.length_c   1.000
_cell.angle_alpha   90.00
_cell.angle_beta   90.00
_cell.angle_gamma   90.00
#
_symmetry.space_group_name_H-M   'P 1'
#
loop_
_entity.id
_entity.type
_entity.pdbx_description
1 polymer ?
#
loop_
_entity_poly.entity_id
_entity_poly.type
_entity_poly.pdbx_seq_one_letter_code
_entity_poly.pdbx_strand_id
1 'polypeptide(L)'
;MTDKEKIVHFGPDTFLVNWKFANEHDIPTGDSLPDHVIELLEAYQDEAKKAHESVPTDLECDGRTLYMRSHGSGTFSWLLYTDEITLDMGHGRLQGHVFCQARFSSILLNKIGPEACILAVEEVLAGLLGATFHQQASEIHLCADVVGVDFSQVDPHHDFVSRVVRIRERPTVPEDNELSESLSPGEIEKLETLLQHQREEGIVDPLITSNHRKIATLDFGSHGSQISCQIYNKLAEVKKRKKDWYFPIWLARGWDGTSVVWRIEFRFKRKFLQRFDLNGAYDVIEQFHLLWKYATEQWLRYVDHSQPSTNVSRYPTHAAWSLIQSAYTAGEKLVCDAQTEQALRVDMVTHDKPLPVIEQAQSIMLHDALWHEVEGAQTNIEGLVLTLLAPATFYRWVLLFVLLSTIEKMIYTKMSEDARAITASMQGQPVELLREFASEQIALLSDGQRGELLDGLCPQPFREVRSELIERQKRMAKQKACVAAALGNLRTAVALMPLEELPGHLAHTCRTPGRTYVDLLSSMIWFVGKAYTYDKEKGRFFVEEVNKKRLAFGMLTAVDYEREKRSYGVELAADDWSTIDRELDALRLKSVISA
;
A
#
# COMPACT_ATOMS: atom_id res chain seq x y z
N MET A 1 37.27 -9.39 -21.44
CA MET A 1 36.28 -8.38 -21.86
C MET A 1 35.95 -7.59 -20.62
N THR A 2 36.31 -6.32 -20.54
CA THR A 2 35.89 -5.47 -19.41
C THR A 2 34.39 -5.29 -19.50
N ASP A 3 33.65 -5.71 -18.46
CA ASP A 3 32.22 -5.52 -18.41
C ASP A 3 31.90 -4.04 -18.57
N LYS A 4 31.05 -3.71 -19.54
CA LYS A 4 30.63 -2.32 -19.74
C LYS A 4 29.89 -1.85 -18.49
N GLU A 5 30.32 -0.71 -17.94
CA GLU A 5 29.69 -0.05 -16.79
C GLU A 5 28.19 0.15 -17.05
N LYS A 6 27.35 -0.32 -16.12
CA LYS A 6 25.88 -0.20 -16.21
C LYS A 6 25.24 -0.21 -14.82
N ILE A 7 24.11 0.48 -14.71
CA ILE A 7 23.24 0.43 -13.53
C ILE A 7 22.27 -0.73 -13.72
N VAL A 8 22.24 -1.66 -12.77
CA VAL A 8 21.38 -2.85 -12.81
C VAL A 8 20.18 -2.74 -11.87
N HIS A 9 20.20 -1.79 -10.94
CA HIS A 9 19.07 -1.46 -10.07
C HIS A 9 19.27 -0.06 -9.47
N PHE A 10 18.19 0.66 -9.16
CA PHE A 10 18.22 1.83 -8.30
C PHE A 10 16.84 2.00 -7.66
N GLY A 11 16.77 2.70 -6.53
CA GLY A 11 15.51 2.97 -5.84
C GLY A 11 15.68 3.10 -4.33
N PRO A 12 14.57 3.29 -3.61
CA PRO A 12 14.59 3.30 -2.16
C PRO A 12 14.90 1.90 -1.60
N ASP A 13 15.92 1.80 -0.74
CA ASP A 13 16.27 0.56 -0.02
C ASP A 13 15.50 0.43 1.30
N THR A 14 15.30 1.54 2.00
CA THR A 14 14.61 1.57 3.28
C THR A 14 13.92 2.93 3.40
N PHE A 15 12.67 2.95 3.87
CA PHE A 15 11.95 4.19 4.13
C PHE A 15 11.25 4.11 5.49
N LEU A 16 11.55 5.07 6.37
CA LEU A 16 10.90 5.25 7.66
C LEU A 16 9.98 6.46 7.59
N VAL A 17 8.71 6.25 7.94
CA VAL A 17 7.68 7.28 7.94
C VAL A 17 7.05 7.35 9.34
N ASN A 18 6.81 8.57 9.81
CA ASN A 18 6.18 8.85 11.09
C ASN A 18 4.73 9.28 10.85
N TRP A 19 3.78 8.66 11.55
CA TRP A 19 2.40 9.10 11.59
C TRP A 19 2.14 9.92 12.84
N LYS A 20 1.39 11.00 12.64
CA LYS A 20 0.91 11.92 13.67
C LYS A 20 -0.57 12.12 13.46
N PHE A 21 -1.35 12.26 14.53
CA PHE A 21 -2.74 12.68 14.40
C PHE A 21 -2.80 14.06 13.74
N ALA A 22 -3.72 14.23 12.80
CA ALA A 22 -3.88 15.45 12.05
C ALA A 22 -5.36 15.82 11.91
N ASN A 23 -5.63 17.11 11.69
CA ASN A 23 -6.97 17.60 11.38
C ASN A 23 -7.27 17.48 9.87
N GLU A 24 -8.45 17.97 9.45
CA GLU A 24 -8.90 17.95 8.04
C GLU A 24 -7.99 18.73 7.07
N HIS A 25 -7.05 19.52 7.59
CA HIS A 25 -6.08 20.31 6.81
C HIS A 25 -4.67 19.71 6.84
N ASP A 26 -4.50 18.46 7.27
CA ASP A 26 -3.21 17.77 7.42
C ASP A 26 -2.24 18.45 8.42
N ILE A 27 -2.80 19.17 9.40
CA ILE A 27 -2.00 19.82 10.45
C ILE A 27 -1.94 18.90 11.67
N PRO A 28 -0.73 18.53 12.16
CA PRO A 28 -0.59 17.71 13.35
C PRO A 28 -1.27 18.31 14.59
N THR A 29 -2.16 17.55 15.23
CA THR A 29 -2.96 18.02 16.38
C THR A 29 -2.26 17.79 17.73
N GLY A 30 -1.39 16.78 17.79
CA GLY A 30 -0.73 16.39 19.03
C GLY A 30 -1.55 15.44 19.91
N ASP A 31 -2.62 14.86 19.37
CA ASP A 31 -3.47 13.92 20.09
C ASP A 31 -2.71 12.66 20.51
N SER A 32 -3.20 12.00 21.56
CA SER A 32 -2.65 10.73 22.05
C SER A 32 -3.45 9.56 21.50
N LEU A 33 -2.85 8.36 21.55
CA LEU A 33 -3.59 7.13 21.25
C LEU A 33 -4.84 7.00 22.14
N PRO A 34 -6.00 6.61 21.60
CA PRO A 34 -7.20 6.32 22.38
C PRO A 34 -6.99 5.15 23.35
N ASP A 35 -7.62 5.21 24.53
CA ASP A 35 -7.48 4.19 25.58
C ASP A 35 -7.84 2.78 25.10
N HIS A 36 -8.91 2.63 24.30
CA HIS A 36 -9.30 1.31 23.77
C HIS A 36 -8.24 0.68 22.84
N VAL A 37 -7.45 1.48 22.13
CA VAL A 37 -6.35 0.99 21.30
C VAL A 37 -5.13 0.65 22.17
N ILE A 38 -4.88 1.43 23.21
CA ILE A 38 -3.83 1.14 24.19
C ILE A 38 -4.11 -0.22 24.85
N GLU A 39 -5.33 -0.44 25.34
CA GLU A 39 -5.76 -1.71 25.95
C GLU A 39 -5.60 -2.89 24.97
N LEU A 40 -5.95 -2.70 23.70
CA LEU A 40 -5.77 -3.71 22.66
C LEU A 40 -4.29 -4.07 22.44
N LEU A 41 -3.42 -3.06 22.29
CA LEU A 41 -1.98 -3.28 22.08
C LEU A 41 -1.31 -3.90 23.31
N GLU A 42 -1.73 -3.52 24.52
CA GLU A 42 -1.30 -4.14 25.77
C GLU A 42 -1.73 -5.60 25.85
N ALA A 43 -2.96 -5.93 25.47
CA ALA A 43 -3.45 -7.31 25.45
C ALA A 43 -2.59 -8.19 24.54
N TYR A 44 -2.33 -7.76 23.29
CA TYR A 44 -1.46 -8.50 22.37
C TYR A 44 -0.04 -8.64 22.91
N GLN A 45 0.53 -7.57 23.48
CA GLN A 45 1.90 -7.60 23.99
C GLN A 45 2.02 -8.51 25.23
N ASP A 46 1.03 -8.52 26.11
CA ASP A 46 1.01 -9.37 27.29
C ASP A 46 0.83 -10.84 26.93
N GLU A 47 0.09 -11.14 25.86
CA GLU A 47 0.03 -12.49 25.28
C GLU A 47 1.41 -12.91 24.75
N ALA A 48 2.09 -12.04 23.98
CA ALA A 48 3.46 -12.28 23.52
C ALA A 48 4.46 -12.49 24.67
N LYS A 49 4.34 -11.72 25.76
CA LYS A 49 5.18 -11.90 26.96
C LYS A 49 4.94 -13.26 27.61
N LYS A 50 3.69 -13.70 27.72
CA LYS A 50 3.32 -15.01 28.29
C LYS A 50 3.79 -16.18 27.43
N ALA A 51 3.70 -16.03 26.10
CA ALA A 51 4.13 -17.04 25.14
C ALA A 51 5.66 -17.09 24.97
N HIS A 52 6.38 -16.04 25.38
CA HIS A 52 7.82 -15.84 25.13
C HIS A 52 8.19 -15.80 23.64
N GLU A 53 7.22 -15.53 22.77
CA GLU A 53 7.38 -15.42 21.32
C GLU A 53 6.45 -14.34 20.76
N SER A 54 6.58 -14.04 19.47
CA SER A 54 5.69 -13.06 18.84
C SER A 54 4.36 -13.70 18.50
N VAL A 55 3.26 -13.01 18.77
CA VAL A 55 1.89 -13.55 18.59
C VAL A 55 1.19 -12.87 17.42
N PRO A 56 0.38 -13.60 16.63
CA PRO A 56 -0.42 -12.98 15.59
C PRO A 56 -1.46 -12.02 16.20
N THR A 57 -1.83 -10.99 15.46
CA THR A 57 -2.90 -10.06 15.83
C THR A 57 -4.04 -10.11 14.82
N ASP A 58 -5.14 -9.42 15.08
CA ASP A 58 -6.24 -9.29 14.11
C ASP A 58 -5.96 -8.19 13.06
N LEU A 59 -4.77 -7.57 13.10
CA LEU A 59 -4.37 -6.52 12.18
C LEU A 59 -3.62 -7.12 11.00
N GLU A 60 -3.98 -6.69 9.80
CA GLU A 60 -3.32 -7.10 8.56
C GLU A 60 -2.82 -5.90 7.78
N CYS A 61 -1.60 -5.98 7.24
CA CYS A 61 -1.03 -4.97 6.36
C CYS A 61 -0.58 -5.63 5.06
N ASP A 62 -1.06 -5.15 3.90
CA ASP A 62 -0.78 -5.75 2.59
C ASP A 62 -1.14 -7.26 2.52
N GLY A 63 -2.26 -7.64 3.14
CA GLY A 63 -2.75 -9.02 3.21
C GLY A 63 -1.88 -9.95 4.07
N ARG A 64 -1.04 -9.40 4.95
CA ARG A 64 -0.23 -10.16 5.89
C ARG A 64 -0.57 -9.78 7.32
N THR A 65 -0.76 -10.78 8.16
CA THR A 65 -0.98 -10.62 9.60
C THR A 65 0.23 -9.95 10.25
N LEU A 66 -0.03 -8.89 11.02
CA LEU A 66 0.97 -8.24 11.86
C LEU A 66 1.16 -9.04 13.15
N TYR A 67 2.40 -9.34 13.49
CA TYR A 67 2.76 -10.00 14.73
C TYR A 67 3.17 -8.99 15.79
N MET A 68 2.72 -9.19 17.02
CA MET A 68 3.11 -8.38 18.17
C MET A 68 4.33 -8.99 18.87
N ARG A 69 5.33 -8.16 19.18
CA ARG A 69 6.46 -8.56 20.03
C ARG A 69 6.14 -8.40 21.51
N SER A 70 6.85 -9.17 22.34
CA SER A 70 6.80 -9.10 23.80
C SER A 70 7.35 -7.79 24.40
N HIS A 71 7.97 -6.95 23.58
CA HIS A 71 8.56 -5.67 23.95
C HIS A 71 8.48 -4.69 22.78
N GLY A 72 8.43 -3.40 23.10
CA GLY A 72 8.55 -2.31 22.12
C GLY A 72 9.98 -2.09 21.62
N SER A 73 10.18 -0.98 20.92
CA SER A 73 11.45 -0.63 20.27
C SER A 73 11.88 0.79 20.66
N GLY A 74 13.05 0.92 21.29
CA GLY A 74 13.58 2.23 21.69
C GLY A 74 12.62 3.01 22.59
N THR A 75 12.04 4.10 22.07
CA THR A 75 11.08 4.94 22.80
C THR A 75 9.61 4.55 22.59
N PHE A 76 9.34 3.58 21.72
CA PHE A 76 8.00 3.10 21.40
C PHE A 76 7.62 1.94 22.30
N SER A 77 6.37 1.95 22.79
CA SER A 77 5.88 0.98 23.78
C SER A 77 5.56 -0.38 23.15
N TRP A 78 5.09 -0.38 21.89
CA TRP A 78 4.67 -1.60 21.19
C TRP A 78 5.32 -1.69 19.81
N LEU A 79 5.58 -2.91 19.36
CA LEU A 79 6.20 -3.20 18.07
C LEU A 79 5.38 -4.30 17.39
N LEU A 80 4.68 -3.91 16.34
CA LEU A 80 4.00 -4.80 15.41
C LEU A 80 4.90 -5.00 14.19
N TYR A 81 4.94 -6.20 13.60
CA TYR A 81 5.78 -6.43 12.43
C TYR A 81 5.28 -7.55 11.53
N THR A 82 5.69 -7.44 10.26
CA THR A 82 5.84 -8.56 9.32
C THR A 82 7.32 -8.71 9.00
N ASP A 83 7.68 -9.66 8.14
CA ASP A 83 8.99 -9.77 7.54
C ASP A 83 9.41 -8.52 6.74
N GLU A 84 8.43 -7.72 6.28
CA GLU A 84 8.65 -6.61 5.35
C GLU A 84 8.37 -5.22 5.93
N ILE A 85 7.58 -5.14 7.01
CA ILE A 85 7.12 -3.90 7.65
C ILE A 85 7.33 -4.00 9.15
N THR A 86 7.80 -2.94 9.79
CA THR A 86 7.70 -2.79 11.25
C THR A 86 6.92 -1.53 11.59
N LEU A 87 5.98 -1.63 12.52
CA LEU A 87 5.20 -0.53 13.07
C LEU A 87 5.55 -0.35 14.55
N ASP A 88 6.36 0.65 14.82
CA ASP A 88 6.71 1.08 16.17
C ASP A 88 5.63 2.02 16.69
N MET A 89 4.82 1.56 17.64
CA MET A 89 3.67 2.27 18.19
C MET A 89 3.98 2.83 19.58
N GLY A 90 3.51 4.05 19.84
CA GLY A 90 3.65 4.72 21.14
C GLY A 90 2.50 5.67 21.39
N HIS A 91 2.37 6.16 22.61
CA HIS A 91 1.20 6.92 23.06
C HIS A 91 0.93 8.25 22.33
N GLY A 92 1.77 8.69 21.37
CA GLY A 92 1.66 10.00 20.72
C GLY A 92 2.27 11.16 21.54
N ARG A 93 2.87 10.85 22.69
CA ARG A 93 3.47 11.83 23.61
C ARG A 93 4.96 12.08 23.37
N LEU A 94 5.55 11.39 22.39
CA LEU A 94 6.96 11.56 22.04
C LEU A 94 7.20 12.93 21.38
N GLN A 95 8.44 13.40 21.41
CA GLN A 95 8.83 14.67 20.81
C GLN A 95 8.42 14.71 19.32
N GLY A 96 7.57 15.66 18.96
CA GLY A 96 7.02 15.78 17.62
C GLY A 96 5.71 15.02 17.38
N HIS A 97 5.05 14.53 18.43
CA HIS A 97 3.70 13.94 18.42
C HIS A 97 3.54 12.70 17.53
N VAL A 98 4.62 11.92 17.42
CA VAL A 98 4.62 10.67 16.66
C VAL A 98 3.99 9.57 17.51
N PHE A 99 2.94 8.95 17.01
CA PHE A 99 2.30 7.79 17.65
C PHE A 99 2.65 6.48 16.95
N CYS A 100 3.05 6.53 15.68
CA CYS A 100 3.48 5.37 14.91
C CYS A 100 4.68 5.74 14.02
N GLN A 101 5.69 4.88 13.98
CA GLN A 101 6.74 4.92 12.96
C GLN A 101 6.72 3.59 12.19
N ALA A 102 6.51 3.65 10.88
CA ALA A 102 6.66 2.49 10.02
C ALA A 102 8.06 2.47 9.39
N ARG A 103 8.66 1.29 9.31
CA ARG A 103 9.83 1.02 8.48
C ARG A 103 9.44 0.05 7.37
N PHE A 104 9.72 0.44 6.14
CA PHE A 104 9.55 -0.40 4.95
C PHE A 104 10.88 -1.01 4.52
N SER A 105 10.87 -2.31 4.28
CA SER A 105 12.02 -3.06 3.77
C SER A 105 12.24 -2.87 2.26
N SER A 106 13.46 -3.12 1.78
CA SER A 106 13.79 -3.03 0.35
C SER A 106 12.93 -3.92 -0.53
N ILE A 107 12.55 -5.12 -0.08
CA ILE A 107 11.72 -6.03 -0.88
C ILE A 107 10.34 -5.41 -1.13
N LEU A 108 9.66 -4.94 -0.09
CA LEU A 108 8.34 -4.32 -0.23
C LEU A 108 8.39 -3.03 -1.05
N LEU A 109 9.42 -2.20 -0.83
CA LEU A 109 9.62 -0.97 -1.58
C LEU A 109 9.83 -1.21 -3.07
N ASN A 110 10.48 -2.33 -3.45
CA ASN A 110 10.60 -2.73 -4.85
C ASN A 110 9.32 -3.38 -5.38
N LYS A 111 8.57 -4.06 -4.52
CA LYS A 111 7.36 -4.78 -4.89
C LYS A 111 6.20 -3.85 -5.24
N ILE A 112 5.87 -2.92 -4.35
CA ILE A 112 4.68 -2.06 -4.50
C ILE A 112 5.00 -0.56 -4.56
N GLY A 113 6.25 -0.17 -4.31
CA GLY A 113 6.68 1.23 -4.29
C GLY A 113 6.40 1.95 -2.97
N PRO A 114 7.11 3.06 -2.69
CA PRO A 114 7.03 3.76 -1.40
C PRO A 114 5.66 4.38 -1.12
N GLU A 115 4.93 4.85 -2.13
CA GLU A 115 3.58 5.41 -1.96
C GLU A 115 2.59 4.34 -1.50
N ALA A 116 2.59 3.16 -2.14
CA ALA A 116 1.70 2.07 -1.78
C ALA A 116 2.00 1.52 -0.37
N CYS A 117 3.28 1.46 0.01
CA CYS A 117 3.68 1.12 1.37
C CYS A 117 3.05 2.05 2.43
N ILE A 118 3.08 3.36 2.19
CA ILE A 118 2.50 4.37 3.10
C ILE A 118 0.99 4.17 3.20
N LEU A 119 0.31 3.96 2.07
CA LEU A 119 -1.14 3.74 2.04
C LEU A 119 -1.55 2.45 2.75
N ALA A 120 -0.81 1.36 2.56
CA ALA A 120 -1.10 0.10 3.23
C ALA A 120 -1.08 0.25 4.75
N VAL A 121 -0.11 0.99 5.29
CA VAL A 121 -0.06 1.29 6.74
C VAL A 121 -1.16 2.26 7.15
N GLU A 122 -1.43 3.28 6.32
CA GLU A 122 -2.50 4.24 6.60
C GLU A 122 -3.88 3.58 6.67
N GLU A 123 -4.16 2.57 5.84
CA GLU A 123 -5.39 1.79 5.89
C GLU A 123 -5.54 1.05 7.23
N VAL A 124 -4.48 0.40 7.70
CA VAL A 124 -4.45 -0.26 9.02
C VAL A 124 -4.71 0.74 10.14
N LEU A 125 -4.00 1.87 10.12
CA LEU A 125 -4.14 2.89 11.15
C LEU A 125 -5.53 3.55 11.12
N ALA A 126 -6.10 3.78 9.94
CA ALA A 126 -7.43 4.35 9.79
C ALA A 126 -8.51 3.38 10.27
N GLY A 127 -8.37 2.08 9.98
CA GLY A 127 -9.24 1.03 10.51
C GLY A 127 -9.19 0.93 12.03
N LEU A 128 -8.00 1.06 12.61
CA LEU A 128 -7.79 0.97 14.06
C LEU A 128 -8.23 2.22 14.83
N LEU A 129 -7.99 3.42 14.29
CA LEU A 129 -8.11 4.68 15.03
C LEU A 129 -9.27 5.56 14.55
N GLY A 130 -9.81 5.34 13.35
CA GLY A 130 -10.89 6.16 12.78
C GLY A 130 -10.54 7.64 12.60
N ALA A 131 -9.26 7.97 12.44
CA ALA A 131 -8.73 9.33 12.42
C ALA A 131 -7.97 9.64 11.12
N THR A 132 -7.64 10.92 10.93
CA THR A 132 -6.76 11.40 9.87
C THR A 132 -5.34 11.58 10.37
N PHE A 133 -4.36 11.37 9.49
CA PHE A 133 -2.95 11.37 9.87
C PHE A 133 -2.11 12.22 8.94
N HIS A 134 -1.05 12.80 9.52
CA HIS A 134 0.03 13.42 8.78
C HIS A 134 1.22 12.46 8.68
N GLN A 135 1.66 12.16 7.47
CA GLN A 135 2.79 11.25 7.19
C GLN A 135 4.08 12.06 6.99
N GLN A 136 4.97 11.98 7.97
CA GLN A 136 6.24 12.68 7.95
C GLN A 136 7.40 11.74 7.62
N ALA A 137 8.22 12.09 6.63
CA ALA A 137 9.45 11.34 6.35
C ALA A 137 10.44 11.44 7.52
N SER A 138 10.84 10.29 8.05
CA SER A 138 11.79 10.17 9.16
C SER A 138 13.21 9.87 8.66
N GLU A 139 13.35 8.89 7.77
CA GLU A 139 14.63 8.47 7.21
C GLU A 139 14.39 7.78 5.87
N ILE A 140 15.15 8.13 4.82
CA ILE A 140 15.07 7.49 3.50
C ILE A 140 16.46 7.04 3.06
N HIS A 141 16.57 5.81 2.57
CA HIS A 141 17.80 5.27 1.99
C HIS A 141 17.58 5.14 0.49
N LEU A 142 18.34 5.89 -0.31
CA LEU A 142 18.34 5.76 -1.76
C LEU A 142 19.57 4.97 -2.19
N CYS A 143 19.42 4.10 -3.17
CA CYS A 143 20.54 3.31 -3.67
C CYS A 143 20.60 3.23 -5.20
N ALA A 144 21.78 2.85 -5.68
CA ALA A 144 22.04 2.39 -7.05
C ALA A 144 23.02 1.22 -7.02
N ASP A 145 22.70 0.18 -7.77
CA ASP A 145 23.50 -1.01 -8.00
C ASP A 145 24.17 -0.92 -9.36
N VAL A 146 25.49 -1.07 -9.39
CA VAL A 146 26.30 -0.96 -10.59
C VAL A 146 27.18 -2.19 -10.79
N VAL A 147 27.43 -2.51 -12.04
CA VAL A 147 28.41 -3.52 -12.46
C VAL A 147 29.41 -2.91 -13.43
N GLY A 148 30.57 -3.55 -13.59
CA GLY A 148 31.68 -3.02 -14.40
C GLY A 148 32.55 -1.99 -13.67
N VAL A 149 32.30 -1.74 -12.39
CA VAL A 149 33.07 -0.84 -11.52
C VAL A 149 33.61 -1.63 -10.34
N ASP A 150 34.87 -1.45 -9.97
CA ASP A 150 35.49 -2.11 -8.81
C ASP A 150 35.92 -1.07 -7.77
N PHE A 151 35.20 -1.02 -6.64
CA PHE A 151 35.54 -0.19 -5.49
C PHE A 151 36.43 -0.91 -4.47
N SER A 152 36.93 -2.12 -4.76
CA SER A 152 37.74 -2.88 -3.79
C SER A 152 39.16 -2.38 -3.64
N GLN A 153 39.65 -1.56 -4.58
CA GLN A 153 41.03 -1.06 -4.67
C GLN A 153 41.14 0.47 -4.57
N VAL A 154 40.03 1.16 -4.32
CA VAL A 154 40.04 2.63 -4.23
C VAL A 154 40.65 3.08 -2.91
N ASP A 155 41.36 4.21 -2.92
CA ASP A 155 41.75 4.93 -1.72
C ASP A 155 40.67 5.96 -1.40
N PRO A 156 39.80 5.74 -0.41
CA PRO A 156 38.65 6.61 -0.18
C PRO A 156 39.03 8.02 0.30
N HIS A 157 40.28 8.24 0.74
CA HIS A 157 40.78 9.55 1.14
C HIS A 157 41.33 10.39 -0.03
N HIS A 158 41.79 9.74 -1.10
CA HIS A 158 42.35 10.41 -2.27
C HIS A 158 41.41 10.41 -3.46
N ASP A 159 40.66 9.33 -3.63
CA ASP A 159 39.81 9.09 -4.80
C ASP A 159 38.43 9.75 -4.69
N PHE A 160 38.02 10.17 -3.48
CA PHE A 160 36.73 10.77 -3.23
C PHE A 160 36.85 12.18 -2.68
N VAL A 161 36.06 13.09 -3.26
CA VAL A 161 35.76 14.39 -2.67
C VAL A 161 34.50 14.24 -1.84
N SER A 162 34.62 14.41 -0.51
CA SER A 162 33.49 14.26 0.42
C SER A 162 33.35 15.46 1.35
N ARG A 163 32.10 15.76 1.75
CA ARG A 163 31.80 16.71 2.84
C ARG A 163 31.92 16.09 4.23
N VAL A 164 32.24 14.80 4.34
CA VAL A 164 32.46 14.12 5.62
C VAL A 164 33.94 14.03 5.95
N VAL A 165 34.26 14.13 7.23
CA VAL A 165 35.62 13.90 7.76
C VAL A 165 35.83 12.43 8.14
N ARG A 166 34.76 11.75 8.57
CA ARG A 166 34.84 10.37 9.05
C ARG A 166 34.56 9.39 7.93
N ILE A 167 35.61 8.73 7.46
CA ILE A 167 35.54 7.63 6.50
C ILE A 167 36.00 6.36 7.20
N ARG A 168 35.36 5.22 6.91
CA ARG A 168 35.75 3.91 7.43
C ARG A 168 35.77 2.89 6.31
N GLU A 169 36.82 2.09 6.30
CA GLU A 169 36.96 0.94 5.41
C GLU A 169 36.66 -0.35 6.17
N ARG A 170 35.97 -1.28 5.52
CA ARG A 170 35.78 -2.64 6.02
C ARG A 170 36.34 -3.61 4.97
N PRO A 171 37.44 -4.31 5.29
CA PRO A 171 38.05 -5.25 4.37
C PRO A 171 37.17 -6.49 4.18
N THR A 172 37.39 -7.18 3.06
CA THR A 172 36.81 -8.51 2.82
C THR A 172 37.36 -9.48 3.86
N VAL A 173 36.51 -10.38 4.38
CA VAL A 173 36.99 -11.48 5.23
C VAL A 173 37.72 -12.45 4.31
N PRO A 174 39.00 -12.76 4.56
CA PRO A 174 39.75 -13.70 3.72
C PRO A 174 39.08 -15.07 3.70
N GLU A 175 39.09 -15.74 2.55
CA GLU A 175 38.64 -17.13 2.45
C GLU A 175 39.64 -18.08 3.14
N ASP A 176 39.20 -19.28 3.54
CA ASP A 176 40.06 -20.25 4.27
C ASP A 176 41.33 -20.65 3.49
N ASN A 177 41.31 -20.51 2.15
CA ASN A 177 42.47 -20.69 1.27
C ASN A 177 43.49 -19.55 1.37
N GLU A 178 43.07 -18.29 1.46
CA GLU A 178 43.89 -17.08 1.61
C GLU A 178 44.54 -17.01 3.01
N LEU A 179 43.91 -17.62 4.01
CA LEU A 179 44.48 -17.80 5.36
C LEU A 179 45.60 -18.86 5.42
N SER A 180 45.68 -19.73 4.41
CA SER A 180 46.71 -20.79 4.32
C SER A 180 47.99 -20.35 3.62
N GLU A 181 47.95 -19.24 2.87
CA GLU A 181 49.12 -18.62 2.24
C GLU A 181 49.80 -17.68 3.24
N SER A 182 50.87 -18.17 3.87
CA SER A 182 51.75 -17.32 4.68
C SER A 182 52.53 -16.37 3.77
N LEU A 183 52.67 -15.10 4.19
CA LEU A 183 53.52 -14.12 3.52
C LEU A 183 54.92 -14.71 3.32
N SER A 184 55.45 -14.59 2.11
CA SER A 184 56.81 -15.05 1.83
C SER A 184 57.83 -14.21 2.60
N PRO A 185 59.01 -14.76 2.97
CA PRO A 185 60.05 -14.01 3.69
C PRO A 185 60.45 -12.68 3.02
N GLY A 186 60.38 -12.60 1.68
CA GLY A 186 60.70 -11.38 0.94
C GLY A 186 59.59 -10.31 0.96
N GLU A 187 58.33 -10.69 1.18
CA GLU A 187 57.23 -9.75 1.38
C GLU A 187 57.26 -9.16 2.79
N ILE A 188 57.67 -9.96 3.78
CA ILE A 188 57.92 -9.52 5.15
C ILE A 188 59.05 -8.46 5.14
N GLU A 189 60.15 -8.73 4.46
CA GLU A 189 61.29 -7.80 4.37
C GLU A 189 60.91 -6.46 3.70
N LYS A 190 60.07 -6.50 2.65
CA LYS A 190 59.53 -5.28 2.02
C LYS A 190 58.64 -4.46 2.96
N LEU A 191 57.76 -5.13 3.71
CA LEU A 191 56.87 -4.49 4.68
C LEU A 191 57.66 -3.85 5.82
N GLU A 192 58.68 -4.53 6.34
CA GLU A 192 59.57 -4.00 7.37
C GLU A 192 60.34 -2.77 6.88
N THR A 193 60.83 -2.79 5.63
CA THR A 193 61.53 -1.65 5.02
C THR A 193 60.61 -0.43 4.86
N LEU A 194 59.36 -0.65 4.44
CA LEU A 194 58.35 0.42 4.34
C LEU A 194 58.00 1.02 5.70
N LEU A 195 57.81 0.19 6.72
CA LEU A 195 57.51 0.63 8.09
C LEU A 195 58.66 1.43 8.70
N GLN A 196 59.90 1.03 8.42
CA GLN A 196 61.10 1.74 8.87
C GLN A 196 61.19 3.13 8.22
N HIS A 197 60.93 3.24 6.92
CA HIS A 197 60.94 4.51 6.21
C HIS A 197 59.84 5.47 6.69
N GLN A 198 58.62 4.98 6.94
CA GLN A 198 57.51 5.79 7.46
C GLN A 198 57.76 6.31 8.88
N ARG A 199 58.50 5.56 9.71
CA ARG A 199 58.93 6.01 11.04
C ARG A 199 59.97 7.12 10.98
N GLU A 200 60.86 7.08 10.00
CA GLU A 200 61.88 8.11 9.78
C GLU A 200 61.27 9.44 9.29
N GLU A 201 60.14 9.39 8.59
CA GLU A 201 59.38 10.58 8.16
C GLU A 201 58.47 11.20 9.25
N GLY A 202 58.46 10.65 10.47
CA GLY A 202 57.75 11.24 11.61
C GLY A 202 56.24 11.00 11.63
N ILE A 203 55.74 10.00 10.90
CA ILE A 203 54.34 9.56 10.97
C ILE A 203 54.15 8.77 12.29
N VAL A 204 53.51 9.40 13.29
CA VAL A 204 53.46 8.92 14.69
C VAL A 204 52.60 7.65 14.88
N ASP A 205 51.68 7.38 13.97
CA ASP A 205 50.99 6.11 13.86
C ASP A 205 51.22 5.60 12.43
N PRO A 206 51.89 4.44 12.21
CA PRO A 206 51.91 3.87 10.88
C PRO A 206 50.46 3.75 10.43
N LEU A 207 50.13 4.39 9.30
CA LEU A 207 48.85 4.22 8.66
C LEU A 207 48.78 2.73 8.29
N ILE A 208 48.29 1.89 9.21
CA ILE A 208 47.81 0.56 8.88
C ILE A 208 46.50 0.79 8.13
N THR A 209 46.55 1.49 6.99
CA THR A 209 45.64 1.17 5.92
C THR A 209 45.97 -0.26 5.55
N SER A 210 44.95 -1.09 5.51
CA SER A 210 45.03 -2.48 5.09
C SER A 210 45.37 -2.57 3.60
N ASN A 211 46.52 -2.04 3.17
CA ASN A 211 46.89 -1.81 1.78
C ASN A 211 47.05 -3.09 0.94
N HIS A 212 46.75 -4.27 1.49
CA HIS A 212 46.77 -5.55 0.77
C HIS A 212 45.46 -6.34 0.88
N ARG A 213 44.40 -5.80 1.50
CA ARG A 213 43.09 -6.48 1.56
C ARG A 213 42.07 -5.74 0.71
N LYS A 214 41.42 -6.46 -0.21
CA LYS A 214 40.29 -5.97 -0.98
C LYS A 214 39.25 -5.35 -0.05
N ILE A 215 38.86 -4.10 -0.31
CA ILE A 215 37.80 -3.44 0.43
C ILE A 215 36.47 -4.10 0.07
N ALA A 216 35.65 -4.43 1.07
CA ALA A 216 34.29 -4.95 0.86
C ALA A 216 33.22 -3.88 1.09
N THR A 217 33.51 -2.90 1.96
CA THR A 217 32.61 -1.79 2.22
C THR A 217 33.35 -0.52 2.61
N LEU A 218 32.90 0.61 2.06
CA LEU A 218 33.28 1.97 2.44
C LEU A 218 32.10 2.64 3.13
N ASP A 219 32.32 3.22 4.30
CA ASP A 219 31.33 4.02 5.02
C ASP A 219 31.80 5.49 5.07
N PHE A 220 31.00 6.38 4.48
CA PHE A 220 31.17 7.83 4.57
C PHE A 220 30.17 8.39 5.59
N GLY A 221 30.69 8.88 6.71
CA GLY A 221 29.86 9.33 7.83
C GLY A 221 29.46 8.20 8.78
N SER A 222 28.87 8.59 9.91
CA SER A 222 28.39 7.63 10.91
C SER A 222 26.91 7.33 10.68
N HIS A 223 26.41 6.23 11.24
CA HIS A 223 24.98 5.92 11.23
C HIS A 223 24.13 6.95 12.01
N GLY A 224 24.74 7.78 12.86
CA GLY A 224 24.07 8.89 13.56
C GLY A 224 24.12 10.22 12.79
N SER A 225 24.79 10.28 11.64
CA SER A 225 24.91 11.49 10.83
C SER A 225 23.59 11.82 10.12
N GLN A 226 23.37 13.10 9.80
CA GLN A 226 22.14 13.54 9.10
C GLN A 226 22.06 13.01 7.66
N ILE A 227 23.23 12.82 7.05
CA ILE A 227 23.43 12.13 5.79
C ILE A 227 24.65 11.22 5.94
N SER A 228 24.59 10.02 5.39
CA SER A 228 25.72 9.08 5.30
C SER A 228 25.64 8.28 4.00
N CYS A 229 26.76 7.70 3.58
CA CYS A 229 26.82 6.81 2.41
C CYS A 229 27.54 5.52 2.75
N GLN A 230 27.09 4.44 2.13
CA GLN A 230 27.78 3.16 2.12
C GLN A 230 28.01 2.73 0.67
N ILE A 231 29.23 2.30 0.35
CA ILE A 231 29.57 1.68 -0.94
C ILE A 231 30.03 0.27 -0.64
N TYR A 232 29.33 -0.76 -1.12
CA TYR A 232 29.62 -2.15 -0.73
C TYR A 232 29.34 -3.18 -1.81
N ASN A 233 30.01 -4.33 -1.71
CA ASN A 233 29.76 -5.48 -2.56
C ASN A 233 28.37 -6.08 -2.25
N LYS A 234 27.39 -5.74 -3.07
CA LYS A 234 25.99 -6.13 -2.91
C LYS A 234 25.77 -7.59 -3.27
N LEU A 235 26.48 -8.10 -4.28
CA LEU A 235 26.40 -9.50 -4.67
C LEU A 235 26.79 -10.43 -3.51
N ALA A 236 27.87 -10.10 -2.80
CA ALA A 236 28.30 -10.84 -1.62
C ALA A 236 27.29 -10.74 -0.46
N GLU A 237 26.67 -9.57 -0.25
CA GLU A 237 25.62 -9.39 0.76
C GLU A 237 24.38 -10.23 0.44
N VAL A 238 23.91 -10.21 -0.81
CA VAL A 238 22.74 -10.95 -1.27
C VAL A 238 22.94 -12.45 -1.08
N LYS A 239 24.08 -13.00 -1.52
CA LYS A 239 24.42 -14.42 -1.32
C LYS A 239 24.47 -14.80 0.16
N LYS A 240 25.10 -13.97 0.99
CA LYS A 240 25.22 -14.21 2.44
C LYS A 240 23.88 -14.15 3.16
N ARG A 241 22.98 -13.26 2.73
CA ARG A 241 21.66 -13.03 3.36
C ARG A 241 20.52 -13.79 2.68
N LYS A 242 20.80 -14.59 1.65
CA LYS A 242 19.81 -15.34 0.85
C LYS A 242 18.72 -14.44 0.28
N LYS A 243 19.11 -13.27 -0.25
CA LYS A 243 18.19 -12.28 -0.87
C LYS A 243 18.10 -12.47 -2.38
N ASP A 244 17.92 -13.71 -2.81
CA ASP A 244 18.08 -14.12 -4.21
C ASP A 244 17.05 -13.45 -5.13
N TRP A 245 15.98 -12.87 -4.57
CA TRP A 245 15.00 -12.01 -5.25
C TRP A 245 15.61 -10.79 -5.97
N TYR A 246 16.84 -10.38 -5.64
CA TYR A 246 17.56 -9.36 -6.41
C TYR A 246 18.04 -9.85 -7.78
N PHE A 247 18.31 -11.14 -7.95
CA PHE A 247 18.89 -11.67 -9.19
C PHE A 247 17.98 -11.44 -10.41
N PRO A 248 16.67 -11.73 -10.36
CA PRO A 248 15.77 -11.42 -11.47
C PRO A 248 15.76 -9.93 -11.83
N ILE A 249 15.80 -9.04 -10.84
CA ILE A 249 15.85 -7.58 -11.04
C ILE A 249 17.13 -7.17 -11.79
N TRP A 250 18.28 -7.68 -11.36
CA TRP A 250 19.56 -7.38 -12.00
C TRP A 250 19.66 -7.97 -13.40
N LEU A 251 19.22 -9.21 -13.60
CA LEU A 251 19.22 -9.91 -14.90
C LEU A 251 18.39 -9.13 -15.94
N ALA A 252 17.21 -8.65 -15.54
CA ALA A 252 16.35 -7.84 -16.40
C ALA A 252 16.99 -6.52 -16.85
N ARG A 253 18.10 -6.09 -16.20
CA ARG A 253 18.90 -4.91 -16.57
C ARG A 253 20.28 -5.26 -17.10
N GLY A 254 20.38 -6.46 -17.64
CA GLY A 254 21.55 -6.92 -18.36
C GLY A 254 22.70 -7.33 -17.45
N TRP A 255 22.47 -7.59 -16.16
CA TRP A 255 23.42 -8.38 -15.40
C TRP A 255 23.60 -9.75 -16.05
N ASP A 256 24.83 -10.25 -16.08
CA ASP A 256 25.23 -11.49 -16.73
C ASP A 256 25.11 -12.72 -15.82
N GLY A 257 24.69 -12.52 -14.56
CA GLY A 257 24.64 -13.55 -13.53
C GLY A 257 25.96 -13.77 -12.79
N THR A 258 27.07 -13.15 -13.23
CA THR A 258 28.41 -13.39 -12.66
C THR A 258 29.19 -12.14 -12.25
N SER A 259 29.03 -11.01 -12.94
CA SER A 259 29.70 -9.74 -12.61
C SER A 259 29.42 -9.34 -11.16
N VAL A 260 30.43 -8.81 -10.48
CA VAL A 260 30.26 -8.26 -9.13
C VAL A 260 29.35 -7.03 -9.20
N VAL A 261 28.34 -7.00 -8.32
CA VAL A 261 27.43 -5.88 -8.15
C VAL A 261 27.85 -5.06 -6.94
N TRP A 262 28.10 -3.77 -7.14
CA TRP A 262 28.37 -2.79 -6.08
C TRP A 262 27.15 -1.91 -5.84
N ARG A 263 26.75 -1.75 -4.58
CA ARG A 263 25.71 -0.79 -4.19
C ARG A 263 26.31 0.47 -3.63
N ILE A 264 25.83 1.61 -4.11
CA ILE A 264 26.00 2.92 -3.50
C ILE A 264 24.69 3.26 -2.82
N GLU A 265 24.70 3.47 -1.50
CA GLU A 265 23.51 3.71 -0.69
C GLU A 265 23.67 4.98 0.16
N PHE A 266 22.85 6.00 -0.09
CA PHE A 266 22.79 7.23 0.70
C PHE A 266 21.61 7.20 1.65
N ARG A 267 21.88 7.50 2.92
CA ARG A 267 20.87 7.58 3.99
C ARG A 267 20.64 9.02 4.37
N PHE A 268 19.41 9.48 4.25
CA PHE A 268 18.99 10.84 4.61
C PHE A 268 18.07 10.79 5.82
N LYS A 269 18.48 11.38 6.94
CA LYS A 269 17.71 11.41 8.19
C LYS A 269 16.87 12.68 8.33
N ARG A 270 15.92 12.64 9.25
CA ARG A 270 14.96 13.73 9.51
C ARG A 270 15.59 15.12 9.59
N LYS A 271 16.71 15.29 10.30
CA LYS A 271 17.39 16.59 10.42
C LYS A 271 17.88 17.14 9.06
N PHE A 272 18.31 16.26 8.15
CA PHE A 272 18.66 16.65 6.79
C PHE A 272 17.41 17.05 6.00
N LEU A 273 16.38 16.19 6.00
CA LEU A 273 15.13 16.42 5.26
C LEU A 273 14.46 17.74 5.70
N GLN A 274 14.37 17.98 7.01
CA GLN A 274 13.81 19.21 7.58
C GLN A 274 14.55 20.47 7.12
N ARG A 275 15.88 20.41 6.96
CA ARG A 275 16.68 21.56 6.52
C ARG A 275 16.33 22.00 5.09
N PHE A 276 15.82 21.09 4.26
CA PHE A 276 15.36 21.36 2.90
C PHE A 276 13.84 21.47 2.80
N ASP A 277 13.16 21.66 3.94
CA ASP A 277 11.70 21.74 4.06
C ASP A 277 10.96 20.50 3.53
N LEU A 278 11.64 19.35 3.50
CA LEU A 278 11.05 18.07 3.15
C LEU A 278 10.47 17.44 4.41
N ASN A 279 9.18 17.71 4.63
CA ASN A 279 8.46 17.26 5.83
C ASN A 279 7.52 16.09 5.52
N GLY A 280 6.69 16.21 4.48
CA GLY A 280 5.78 15.15 4.05
C GLY A 280 6.52 13.96 3.43
N ALA A 281 6.00 12.76 3.66
CA ALA A 281 6.56 11.55 3.06
C ALA A 281 6.45 11.56 1.53
N TYR A 282 5.31 11.99 0.99
CA TYR A 282 5.10 12.10 -0.45
C TYR A 282 5.98 13.17 -1.09
N ASP A 283 6.18 14.31 -0.44
CA ASP A 283 7.10 15.35 -0.92
C ASP A 283 8.51 14.80 -1.10
N VAL A 284 8.98 13.99 -0.14
CA VAL A 284 10.30 13.35 -0.21
C VAL A 284 10.40 12.40 -1.41
N ILE A 285 9.36 11.63 -1.69
CA ILE A 285 9.34 10.70 -2.84
C ILE A 285 9.47 11.47 -4.16
N GLU A 286 8.73 12.58 -4.31
CA GLU A 286 8.82 13.43 -5.50
C GLU A 286 10.23 14.03 -5.71
N GLN A 287 11.00 14.18 -4.62
CA GLN A 287 12.35 14.74 -4.64
C GLN A 287 13.49 13.72 -4.64
N PHE A 288 13.24 12.41 -4.83
CA PHE A 288 14.31 11.40 -4.87
C PHE A 288 15.44 11.75 -5.85
N HIS A 289 15.09 12.26 -7.03
CA HIS A 289 16.05 12.69 -8.03
C HIS A 289 16.95 13.84 -7.56
N LEU A 290 16.39 14.84 -6.85
CA LEU A 290 17.18 15.94 -6.29
C LEU A 290 18.03 15.51 -5.09
N LEU A 291 17.49 14.63 -4.24
CA LEU A 291 18.24 14.06 -3.12
C LEU A 291 19.44 13.27 -3.60
N TRP A 292 19.24 12.40 -4.59
CA TRP A 292 20.31 11.64 -5.24
C TRP A 292 21.34 12.56 -5.86
N LYS A 293 20.89 13.51 -6.69
CA LYS A 293 21.76 14.50 -7.34
C LYS A 293 22.62 15.26 -6.34
N TYR A 294 22.04 15.77 -5.27
CA TYR A 294 22.79 16.45 -4.21
C TYR A 294 23.84 15.51 -3.59
N ALA A 295 23.44 14.28 -3.28
CA ALA A 295 24.31 13.30 -2.65
C ALA A 295 25.53 12.94 -3.51
N THR A 296 25.32 12.72 -4.82
CA THR A 296 26.36 12.25 -5.74
C THR A 296 27.15 13.37 -6.43
N GLU A 297 26.63 14.60 -6.50
CA GLU A 297 27.34 15.72 -7.12
C GLU A 297 28.01 16.63 -6.10
N GLN A 298 27.38 16.86 -4.95
CA GLN A 298 27.81 17.89 -4.00
C GLN A 298 28.33 17.32 -2.69
N TRP A 299 27.79 16.19 -2.22
CA TRP A 299 28.11 15.65 -0.90
C TRP A 299 29.24 14.61 -0.95
N LEU A 300 29.22 13.70 -1.92
CA LEU A 300 30.25 12.70 -2.18
C LEU A 300 30.44 12.54 -3.69
N ARG A 301 31.69 12.58 -4.15
CA ARG A 301 32.03 12.45 -5.57
C ARG A 301 33.31 11.66 -5.77
N TYR A 302 33.24 10.60 -6.57
CA TYR A 302 34.42 9.85 -7.02
C TYR A 302 35.06 10.58 -8.21
N VAL A 303 36.35 10.89 -8.09
CA VAL A 303 37.04 11.77 -9.03
C VAL A 303 37.99 11.01 -9.95
N ASP A 304 38.21 11.56 -11.14
CA ASP A 304 39.19 11.05 -12.09
C ASP A 304 40.53 11.79 -11.92
N HIS A 305 41.59 11.01 -11.73
CA HIS A 305 42.96 11.49 -11.53
C HIS A 305 43.70 11.75 -12.86
N SER A 306 43.07 11.52 -14.01
CA SER A 306 43.68 11.73 -15.34
C SER A 306 44.08 13.19 -15.61
N GLN A 307 43.42 14.15 -14.97
CA GLN A 307 43.69 15.59 -15.09
C GLN A 307 43.93 16.22 -13.71
N PRO A 308 45.10 15.99 -13.10
CA PRO A 308 45.38 16.44 -11.75
C PRO A 308 45.49 17.96 -11.66
N SER A 309 45.02 18.51 -10.55
CA SER A 309 45.01 19.94 -10.21
C SER A 309 45.56 20.11 -8.80
N THR A 310 46.02 21.32 -8.44
CA THR A 310 46.46 21.60 -7.06
C THR A 310 45.32 21.48 -6.03
N ASN A 311 44.07 21.51 -6.49
CA ASN A 311 42.89 21.31 -5.66
C ASN A 311 42.06 20.14 -6.18
N VAL A 312 41.95 19.07 -5.37
CA VAL A 312 41.22 17.82 -5.67
C VAL A 312 39.74 18.05 -5.96
N SER A 313 39.12 19.08 -5.36
CA SER A 313 37.72 19.42 -5.65
C SER A 313 37.45 19.81 -7.10
N ARG A 314 38.50 20.19 -7.86
CA ARG A 314 38.42 20.56 -9.28
C ARG A 314 38.64 19.38 -10.22
N TYR A 315 38.97 18.20 -9.71
CA TYR A 315 39.21 17.03 -10.55
C TYR A 315 37.90 16.69 -11.28
N PRO A 316 37.97 16.25 -12.55
CA PRO A 316 36.79 15.78 -13.25
C PRO A 316 36.12 14.62 -12.52
N THR A 317 34.83 14.42 -12.75
CA THR A 317 34.11 13.27 -12.19
C THR A 317 34.52 12.01 -12.94
N HIS A 318 34.75 10.91 -12.22
CA HIS A 318 35.05 9.63 -12.83
C HIS A 318 33.87 9.12 -13.69
N ALA A 319 34.15 8.48 -14.83
CA ALA A 319 33.11 8.02 -15.76
C ALA A 319 32.05 7.11 -15.08
N ALA A 320 32.51 6.11 -14.33
CA ALA A 320 31.67 5.29 -13.46
C ALA A 320 30.76 6.11 -12.51
N TRP A 321 31.25 7.22 -11.98
CA TRP A 321 30.49 8.07 -11.07
C TRP A 321 29.50 8.97 -11.81
N SER A 322 29.84 9.43 -13.02
CA SER A 322 28.89 10.12 -13.90
C SER A 322 27.72 9.21 -14.28
N LEU A 323 27.96 7.92 -14.48
CA LEU A 323 26.90 6.93 -14.61
C LEU A 323 26.06 6.84 -13.32
N ILE A 324 26.68 6.69 -12.15
CA ILE A 324 25.96 6.64 -10.85
C ILE A 324 25.11 7.91 -10.64
N GLN A 325 25.61 9.09 -11.01
CA GLN A 325 24.88 10.35 -10.95
C GLN A 325 23.60 10.35 -11.80
N SER A 326 23.56 9.57 -12.90
CA SER A 326 22.40 9.52 -13.79
C SER A 326 21.25 8.66 -13.28
N ALA A 327 21.46 7.84 -12.23
CA ALA A 327 20.51 6.81 -11.79
C ALA A 327 19.06 7.31 -11.58
N TYR A 328 18.85 8.55 -11.13
CA TYR A 328 17.51 9.10 -10.88
C TYR A 328 17.10 10.22 -11.87
N THR A 329 17.70 10.26 -13.07
CA THR A 329 17.41 11.33 -14.03
C THR A 329 15.97 11.24 -14.56
N ALA A 330 15.28 12.38 -14.65
CA ALA A 330 13.89 12.51 -15.09
C ALA A 330 13.68 12.03 -16.54
N GLY A 331 13.50 10.73 -16.72
CA GLY A 331 13.36 10.07 -18.02
C GLY A 331 13.72 8.58 -17.98
N GLU A 332 14.64 8.19 -17.09
CA GLU A 332 14.86 6.78 -16.79
C GLU A 332 13.77 6.28 -15.86
N LYS A 333 12.66 5.82 -16.44
CA LYS A 333 11.86 4.81 -15.76
C LYS A 333 12.73 3.56 -15.66
N LEU A 334 12.71 2.89 -14.51
CA LEU A 334 13.12 1.49 -14.44
C LEU A 334 12.12 0.66 -15.26
N VAL A 335 12.18 0.74 -16.60
CA VAL A 335 11.42 -0.13 -17.50
C VAL A 335 12.32 -1.32 -17.78
N CYS A 336 12.08 -2.46 -17.13
CA CYS A 336 12.06 -3.65 -17.97
C CYS A 336 10.78 -3.52 -18.81
N ASP A 337 10.78 -3.99 -20.06
CA ASP A 337 9.56 -3.94 -20.88
C ASP A 337 8.38 -4.51 -20.08
N ALA A 338 7.16 -4.02 -20.35
CA ALA A 338 5.99 -4.34 -19.54
C ALA A 338 5.80 -5.87 -19.32
N GLN A 339 6.21 -6.70 -20.29
CA GLN A 339 6.16 -8.16 -20.18
C GLN A 339 7.20 -8.69 -19.19
N THR A 340 8.42 -8.16 -19.21
CA THR A 340 9.46 -8.50 -18.24
C THR A 340 9.09 -8.02 -16.84
N GLU A 341 8.48 -6.84 -16.70
CA GLU A 341 8.00 -6.35 -15.39
C GLU A 341 6.90 -7.25 -14.84
N GLN A 342 5.96 -7.61 -15.71
CA GLN A 342 4.88 -8.53 -15.38
C GLN A 342 5.42 -9.90 -14.99
N ALA A 343 6.40 -10.44 -15.72
CA ALA A 343 7.02 -11.73 -15.41
C ALA A 343 7.75 -11.73 -14.06
N LEU A 344 8.50 -10.65 -13.76
CA LEU A 344 9.18 -10.49 -12.47
C LEU A 344 8.19 -10.34 -11.31
N ARG A 345 7.11 -9.58 -11.51
CA ARG A 345 6.06 -9.42 -10.51
C ARG A 345 5.35 -10.74 -10.27
N VAL A 346 5.06 -11.52 -11.31
CA VAL A 346 4.53 -12.89 -11.22
C VAL A 346 5.46 -13.77 -10.40
N ASP A 347 6.74 -13.84 -10.74
CA ASP A 347 7.71 -14.70 -10.03
C ASP A 347 7.79 -14.33 -8.55
N MET A 348 7.86 -13.03 -8.25
CA MET A 348 7.89 -12.51 -6.89
C MET A 348 6.61 -12.83 -6.10
N VAL A 349 5.41 -12.57 -6.64
CA VAL A 349 4.16 -12.87 -5.91
C VAL A 349 3.95 -14.38 -5.75
N THR A 350 4.37 -15.18 -6.72
CA THR A 350 4.32 -16.65 -6.65
C THR A 350 5.25 -17.17 -5.56
N HIS A 351 6.45 -16.60 -5.46
CA HIS A 351 7.42 -16.97 -4.45
C HIS A 351 6.99 -16.57 -3.02
N ASP A 352 6.46 -15.35 -2.88
CA ASP A 352 6.22 -14.71 -1.59
C ASP A 352 4.80 -14.90 -1.05
N LYS A 353 3.82 -15.02 -1.94
CA LYS A 353 2.38 -15.11 -1.63
C LYS A 353 1.72 -16.23 -2.46
N PRO A 354 2.23 -17.48 -2.43
CA PRO A 354 1.70 -18.55 -3.29
C PRO A 354 0.22 -18.85 -3.00
N LEU A 355 -0.20 -18.82 -1.73
CA LEU A 355 -1.59 -19.10 -1.36
C LEU A 355 -2.57 -17.98 -1.83
N PRO A 356 -2.30 -16.68 -1.57
CA PRO A 356 -3.11 -15.60 -2.17
C PRO A 356 -3.14 -15.61 -3.70
N VAL A 357 -2.04 -16.01 -4.35
CA VAL A 357 -2.01 -16.19 -5.81
C VAL A 357 -2.98 -17.27 -6.25
N ILE A 358 -2.97 -18.44 -5.60
CA ILE A 358 -3.89 -19.55 -5.91
C ILE A 358 -5.34 -19.11 -5.72
N GLU A 359 -5.65 -18.47 -4.60
CA GLU A 359 -7.00 -18.00 -4.26
C GLU A 359 -7.53 -16.99 -5.29
N GLN A 360 -6.72 -15.98 -5.63
CA GLN A 360 -7.15 -14.94 -6.55
C GLN A 360 -7.23 -15.46 -7.99
N ALA A 361 -6.28 -16.30 -8.43
CA ALA A 361 -6.33 -16.92 -9.75
C ALA A 361 -7.59 -17.76 -9.92
N GLN A 362 -7.95 -18.57 -8.93
CA GLN A 362 -9.15 -19.40 -8.97
C GLN A 362 -10.42 -18.57 -8.87
N SER A 363 -10.44 -17.51 -8.06
CA SER A 363 -11.56 -16.57 -7.99
C SER A 363 -11.85 -15.94 -9.35
N ILE A 364 -10.80 -15.50 -10.07
CA ILE A 364 -10.92 -14.97 -11.44
C ILE A 364 -11.44 -16.04 -12.40
N MET A 365 -10.89 -17.25 -12.38
CA MET A 365 -11.35 -18.35 -13.24
C MET A 365 -12.80 -18.74 -12.96
N LEU A 366 -13.20 -18.78 -11.70
CA LEU A 366 -14.55 -19.12 -11.26
C LEU A 366 -15.54 -18.01 -11.63
N HIS A 367 -15.13 -16.76 -11.46
CA HIS A 367 -15.90 -15.59 -11.90
C HIS A 367 -16.20 -15.69 -13.39
N ASP A 368 -15.19 -15.94 -14.23
CA ASP A 368 -15.38 -16.01 -15.68
C ASP A 368 -16.24 -17.22 -16.10
N ALA A 369 -16.06 -18.37 -15.45
CA ALA A 369 -16.91 -19.54 -15.70
C ALA A 369 -18.39 -19.23 -15.36
N LEU A 370 -18.65 -18.60 -14.22
CA LEU A 370 -19.99 -18.19 -13.80
C LEU A 370 -20.55 -17.09 -14.70
N TRP A 371 -19.71 -16.15 -15.12
CA TRP A 371 -20.13 -15.07 -16.01
C TRP A 371 -20.52 -15.60 -17.38
N HIS A 372 -19.79 -16.58 -17.92
CA HIS A 372 -20.19 -17.28 -19.14
C HIS A 372 -21.48 -18.10 -18.98
N GLU A 373 -21.74 -18.72 -17.83
CA GLU A 373 -23.04 -19.36 -17.55
C GLU A 373 -24.18 -18.33 -17.52
N VAL A 374 -23.95 -17.16 -16.90
CA VAL A 374 -24.93 -16.05 -16.83
C VAL A 374 -25.16 -15.42 -18.20
N GLU A 375 -24.11 -15.21 -18.99
CA GLU A 375 -24.17 -14.66 -20.35
C GLU A 375 -24.88 -15.64 -21.30
N GLY A 376 -24.63 -16.94 -21.17
CA GLY A 376 -25.39 -17.99 -21.85
C GLY A 376 -26.88 -18.01 -21.45
N ALA A 377 -27.19 -17.61 -20.22
CA ALA A 377 -28.55 -17.45 -19.72
C ALA A 377 -29.17 -16.06 -19.99
N GLN A 378 -28.41 -15.10 -20.54
CA GLN A 378 -28.80 -13.70 -20.66
C GLN A 378 -30.13 -13.53 -21.40
N THR A 379 -30.31 -14.23 -22.51
CA THR A 379 -31.58 -14.19 -23.28
C THR A 379 -32.79 -14.67 -22.47
N ASN A 380 -32.58 -15.66 -21.58
CA ASN A 380 -33.64 -16.17 -20.70
C ASN A 380 -33.89 -15.22 -19.53
N ILE A 381 -32.84 -14.60 -18.98
CA ILE A 381 -32.94 -13.60 -17.91
C ILE A 381 -33.65 -12.34 -18.44
N GLU A 382 -33.26 -11.83 -19.61
CA GLU A 382 -33.92 -10.70 -20.28
C GLU A 382 -35.38 -11.03 -20.59
N GLY A 383 -35.67 -12.23 -21.10
CA GLY A 383 -37.03 -12.70 -21.33
C GLY A 383 -37.85 -12.79 -20.04
N LEU A 384 -37.27 -13.30 -18.95
CA LEU A 384 -37.90 -13.39 -17.63
C LEU A 384 -38.14 -11.99 -17.05
N VAL A 385 -37.17 -11.09 -17.15
CA VAL A 385 -37.24 -9.67 -16.74
C VAL A 385 -38.36 -8.97 -17.50
N LEU A 386 -38.41 -9.10 -18.82
CA LEU A 386 -39.47 -8.52 -19.67
C LEU A 386 -40.86 -9.07 -19.32
N THR A 387 -40.96 -10.37 -19.02
CA THR A 387 -42.23 -11.02 -18.64
C THR A 387 -42.68 -10.59 -17.23
N LEU A 388 -41.75 -10.54 -16.29
CA LEU A 388 -42.00 -10.10 -14.91
C LEU A 388 -42.29 -8.59 -14.84
N LEU A 389 -41.72 -7.78 -15.72
CA LEU A 389 -41.95 -6.34 -15.82
C LEU A 389 -43.14 -5.97 -16.73
N ALA A 390 -43.94 -6.92 -17.24
CA ALA A 390 -45.09 -6.61 -18.08
C ALA A 390 -46.44 -6.93 -17.37
N PRO A 391 -47.23 -5.91 -16.96
CA PRO A 391 -46.98 -4.47 -17.05
C PRO A 391 -45.97 -3.96 -16.01
N ALA A 392 -45.30 -2.84 -16.33
CA ALA A 392 -44.18 -2.32 -15.53
C ALA A 392 -44.69 -1.57 -14.31
N THR A 393 -45.01 -2.31 -13.25
CA THR A 393 -45.49 -1.77 -11.98
C THR A 393 -44.38 -1.74 -10.94
N PHE A 394 -44.51 -0.86 -9.94
CA PHE A 394 -43.56 -0.72 -8.85
C PHE A 394 -43.30 -2.03 -8.09
N TYR A 395 -44.33 -2.84 -7.84
CA TYR A 395 -44.17 -4.13 -7.13
C TYR A 395 -43.37 -5.16 -7.93
N ARG A 396 -43.45 -5.13 -9.27
CA ARG A 396 -42.67 -5.99 -10.16
C ARG A 396 -41.21 -5.56 -10.23
N TRP A 397 -40.94 -4.25 -10.14
CA TRP A 397 -39.59 -3.72 -9.96
C TRP A 397 -38.96 -4.16 -8.63
N VAL A 398 -39.71 -4.11 -7.53
CA VAL A 398 -39.24 -4.59 -6.22
C VAL A 398 -38.99 -6.10 -6.24
N LEU A 399 -39.91 -6.89 -6.81
CA LEU A 399 -39.74 -8.34 -6.94
C LEU A 399 -38.54 -8.70 -7.82
N LEU A 400 -38.33 -7.96 -8.92
CA LEU A 400 -37.18 -8.16 -9.78
C LEU A 400 -35.88 -7.81 -9.06
N PHE A 401 -35.85 -6.71 -8.32
CA PHE A 401 -34.69 -6.33 -7.51
C PHE A 401 -34.37 -7.41 -6.47
N VAL A 402 -35.38 -7.89 -5.73
CA VAL A 402 -35.21 -8.98 -4.75
C VAL A 402 -34.71 -10.26 -5.42
N LEU A 403 -35.26 -10.61 -6.58
CA LEU A 403 -34.83 -11.79 -7.35
C LEU A 403 -33.37 -11.66 -7.78
N LEU A 404 -32.99 -10.53 -8.38
CA LEU A 404 -31.62 -10.26 -8.84
C LEU A 404 -30.64 -10.24 -7.66
N SER A 405 -30.98 -9.60 -6.53
CA SER A 405 -30.16 -9.62 -5.32
C SER A 405 -30.05 -11.02 -4.70
N THR A 406 -31.08 -11.87 -4.84
CA THR A 406 -31.03 -13.26 -4.36
C THR A 406 -30.12 -14.11 -5.24
N ILE A 407 -30.19 -13.92 -6.57
CA ILE A 407 -29.30 -14.57 -7.53
C ILE A 407 -27.85 -14.14 -7.29
N GLU A 408 -27.60 -12.84 -7.15
CA GLU A 408 -26.29 -12.27 -6.79
C GLU A 408 -25.74 -12.88 -5.50
N LYS A 409 -26.57 -12.93 -4.44
CA LYS A 409 -26.18 -13.53 -3.16
C LYS A 409 -25.88 -15.02 -3.29
N MET A 410 -26.65 -15.77 -4.07
CA MET A 410 -26.42 -17.19 -4.31
C MET A 410 -25.09 -17.43 -5.04
N ILE A 411 -24.81 -16.65 -6.09
CA ILE A 411 -23.55 -16.68 -6.84
C ILE A 411 -22.38 -16.36 -5.91
N TYR A 412 -22.48 -15.27 -5.14
CA TYR A 412 -21.45 -14.87 -4.19
C TYR A 412 -21.19 -15.92 -3.11
N THR A 413 -22.25 -16.54 -2.57
CA THR A 413 -22.11 -17.59 -1.55
C THR A 413 -21.39 -18.80 -2.10
N LYS A 414 -21.76 -19.26 -3.31
CA LYS A 414 -21.09 -20.37 -3.99
C LYS A 414 -19.61 -20.06 -4.25
N MET A 415 -19.31 -18.87 -4.78
CA MET A 415 -17.93 -18.42 -4.98
C MET A 415 -17.13 -18.41 -3.67
N SER A 416 -17.72 -17.92 -2.59
CA SER A 416 -17.07 -17.87 -1.28
C SER A 416 -16.84 -19.24 -0.65
N GLU A 417 -17.74 -20.21 -0.87
CA GLU A 417 -17.60 -21.58 -0.35
C GLU A 417 -16.51 -22.36 -1.11
N ASP A 418 -16.50 -22.27 -2.44
CA ASP A 418 -15.50 -22.91 -3.29
C ASP A 418 -14.10 -22.33 -3.02
N ALA A 419 -13.98 -21.00 -2.91
CA ALA A 419 -12.72 -20.35 -2.54
C ALA A 419 -12.21 -20.81 -1.17
N ARG A 420 -13.07 -20.84 -0.14
CA ARG A 420 -12.69 -21.31 1.21
C ARG A 420 -12.30 -22.79 1.22
N ALA A 421 -13.00 -23.63 0.46
CA ALA A 421 -12.69 -25.06 0.38
C ALA A 421 -11.29 -25.29 -0.20
N ILE A 422 -10.91 -24.49 -1.19
CA ILE A 422 -9.58 -24.59 -1.81
C ILE A 422 -8.51 -24.06 -0.85
N THR A 423 -8.70 -22.88 -0.24
CA THR A 423 -7.79 -22.38 0.81
C THR A 423 -7.57 -23.42 1.90
N ALA A 424 -8.64 -24.03 2.41
CA ALA A 424 -8.58 -25.05 3.44
C ALA A 424 -7.82 -26.31 2.99
N SER A 425 -7.94 -26.71 1.71
CA SER A 425 -7.20 -27.86 1.16
C SER A 425 -5.69 -27.61 1.01
N MET A 426 -5.29 -26.33 0.90
CA MET A 426 -3.91 -25.90 0.70
C MET A 426 -3.20 -25.53 2.02
N GLN A 427 -3.95 -25.34 3.10
CA GLN A 427 -3.38 -25.07 4.43
C GLN A 427 -2.51 -26.25 4.90
N GLY A 428 -1.26 -25.95 5.29
CA GLY A 428 -0.31 -26.93 5.81
C GLY A 428 0.50 -27.70 4.76
N GLN A 429 0.31 -27.40 3.46
CA GLN A 429 1.16 -27.95 2.40
C GLN A 429 2.58 -27.33 2.42
N PRO A 430 3.62 -28.05 1.96
CA PRO A 430 4.96 -27.49 1.81
C PRO A 430 4.97 -26.27 0.89
N VAL A 431 5.75 -25.25 1.24
CA VAL A 431 5.76 -23.95 0.52
C VAL A 431 6.22 -24.11 -0.93
N GLU A 432 7.09 -25.06 -1.23
CA GLU A 432 7.55 -25.39 -2.58
C GLU A 432 6.42 -25.95 -3.45
N LEU A 433 5.56 -26.80 -2.88
CA LEU A 433 4.39 -27.34 -3.56
C LEU A 433 3.34 -26.24 -3.82
N LEU A 434 3.16 -25.33 -2.86
CA LEU A 434 2.30 -24.16 -3.02
C LEU A 434 2.81 -23.22 -4.12
N ARG A 435 4.13 -23.02 -4.22
CA ARG A 435 4.75 -22.21 -5.29
C ARG A 435 4.60 -22.86 -6.67
N GLU A 436 4.76 -24.17 -6.75
CA GLU A 436 4.54 -24.93 -7.99
C GLU A 436 3.08 -24.80 -8.43
N PHE A 437 2.13 -25.04 -7.52
CA PHE A 437 0.71 -24.91 -7.83
C PHE A 437 0.30 -23.47 -8.18
N ALA A 438 0.83 -22.48 -7.48
CA ALA A 438 0.63 -21.06 -7.82
C ALA A 438 1.14 -20.73 -9.23
N SER A 439 2.31 -21.28 -9.61
CA SER A 439 2.86 -21.12 -10.97
C SER A 439 1.94 -21.76 -12.03
N GLU A 440 1.41 -22.95 -11.75
CA GLU A 440 0.46 -23.63 -12.62
C GLU A 440 -0.84 -22.84 -12.79
N GLN A 441 -1.41 -22.32 -11.69
CA GLN A 441 -2.64 -21.52 -11.73
C GLN A 441 -2.45 -20.23 -12.52
N ILE A 442 -1.34 -19.51 -12.31
CA ILE A 442 -1.05 -18.30 -13.09
C ILE A 442 -0.88 -18.62 -14.59
N ALA A 443 -0.30 -19.77 -14.94
CA ALA A 443 -0.12 -20.17 -16.34
C ALA A 443 -1.45 -20.43 -17.07
N LEU A 444 -2.55 -20.67 -16.34
CA LEU A 444 -3.89 -20.83 -16.90
C LEU A 444 -4.57 -19.49 -17.20
N LEU A 445 -4.06 -18.37 -16.67
CA LEU A 445 -4.63 -17.05 -16.85
C LEU A 445 -4.14 -16.37 -18.13
N SER A 446 -5.04 -15.70 -18.83
CA SER A 446 -4.71 -14.79 -19.94
C SER A 446 -3.89 -13.59 -19.47
N ASP A 447 -3.26 -12.87 -20.41
CA ASP A 447 -2.43 -11.69 -20.08
C ASP A 447 -3.21 -10.60 -19.34
N GLY A 448 -4.49 -10.40 -19.69
CA GLY A 448 -5.39 -9.45 -19.02
C GLY A 448 -5.72 -9.88 -17.58
N GLN A 449 -6.06 -11.14 -17.38
CA GLN A 449 -6.35 -11.71 -16.05
C GLN A 449 -5.10 -11.73 -15.15
N ARG A 450 -3.91 -11.99 -15.73
CA ARG A 450 -2.63 -11.85 -15.02
C ARG A 450 -2.41 -10.40 -14.60
N GLY A 451 -2.76 -9.44 -15.44
CA GLY A 451 -2.77 -8.02 -15.08
C GLY A 451 -3.66 -7.73 -13.88
N GLU A 452 -4.92 -8.18 -13.92
CA GLU A 452 -5.89 -7.99 -12.83
C GLU A 452 -5.45 -8.65 -11.51
N LEU A 453 -4.91 -9.87 -11.57
CA LEU A 453 -4.33 -10.55 -10.41
C LEU A 453 -3.16 -9.76 -9.82
N LEU A 454 -2.26 -9.27 -10.67
CA LEU A 454 -1.10 -8.48 -10.22
C LEU A 454 -1.50 -7.10 -9.71
N ASP A 455 -2.52 -6.46 -10.26
CA ASP A 455 -3.01 -5.18 -9.75
C ASP A 455 -3.62 -5.31 -8.35
N GLY A 456 -4.19 -6.48 -8.02
CA GLY A 456 -4.62 -6.81 -6.66
C GLY A 456 -3.48 -7.18 -5.71
N LEU A 457 -2.53 -8.03 -6.14
CA LEU A 457 -1.49 -8.60 -5.26
C LEU A 457 -0.18 -7.80 -5.22
N CYS A 458 0.03 -6.91 -6.18
CA CYS A 458 1.28 -6.18 -6.41
C CYS A 458 1.02 -4.91 -7.26
N PRO A 459 0.17 -3.96 -6.84
CA PRO A 459 -0.31 -2.85 -7.67
C PRO A 459 0.80 -2.04 -8.37
N GLN A 460 0.53 -1.53 -9.57
CA GLN A 460 1.46 -0.67 -10.34
C GLN A 460 1.87 0.60 -9.54
N PRO A 461 3.07 1.17 -9.79
CA PRO A 461 3.48 2.45 -9.21
C PRO A 461 2.43 3.55 -9.43
N PHE A 462 2.09 4.19 -8.33
CA PHE A 462 0.80 4.82 -8.03
C PHE A 462 0.54 6.18 -8.70
N ARG A 463 1.06 6.46 -9.90
CA ARG A 463 0.69 7.72 -10.60
C ARG A 463 -0.75 7.65 -11.14
N GLU A 464 -1.24 6.46 -11.48
CA GLU A 464 -2.58 6.24 -12.06
C GLU A 464 -3.63 5.90 -10.98
N VAL A 465 -3.24 5.10 -9.98
CA VAL A 465 -4.13 4.66 -8.89
C VAL A 465 -4.51 5.81 -7.94
N ARG A 466 -3.70 6.87 -7.81
CA ARG A 466 -4.09 8.08 -7.03
C ARG A 466 -5.35 8.71 -7.58
N SER A 467 -5.52 8.77 -8.89
CA SER A 467 -6.73 9.31 -9.50
C SER A 467 -7.92 8.40 -9.23
N GLU A 468 -7.75 7.08 -9.34
CA GLU A 468 -8.84 6.13 -9.09
C GLU A 468 -9.22 5.99 -7.63
N LEU A 469 -8.27 5.94 -6.69
CA LEU A 469 -8.56 5.89 -5.26
C LEU A 469 -9.10 7.22 -4.74
N ILE A 470 -8.61 8.37 -5.21
CA ILE A 470 -9.25 9.67 -4.90
C ILE A 470 -10.66 9.70 -5.49
N GLU A 471 -10.90 9.21 -6.71
CA GLU A 471 -12.24 9.15 -7.29
C GLU A 471 -13.16 8.14 -6.57
N ARG A 472 -12.63 7.00 -6.13
CA ARG A 472 -13.35 5.99 -5.34
C ARG A 472 -13.68 6.53 -3.95
N GLN A 473 -12.74 7.19 -3.29
CA GLN A 473 -12.94 7.82 -1.99
C GLN A 473 -13.91 9.00 -2.08
N LYS A 474 -13.83 9.82 -3.14
CA LYS A 474 -14.84 10.86 -3.46
C LYS A 474 -16.21 10.26 -3.76
N ARG A 475 -16.30 9.13 -4.48
CA ARG A 475 -17.56 8.41 -4.73
C ARG A 475 -18.16 7.86 -3.44
N MET A 476 -17.36 7.20 -2.61
CA MET A 476 -17.80 6.69 -1.30
C MET A 476 -18.19 7.82 -0.35
N ALA A 477 -17.45 8.94 -0.35
CA ALA A 477 -17.80 10.13 0.43
C ALA A 477 -19.11 10.77 -0.06
N LYS A 478 -19.31 10.87 -1.38
CA LYS A 478 -20.61 11.30 -1.96
C LYS A 478 -21.74 10.34 -1.58
N GLN A 479 -21.51 9.03 -1.62
CA GLN A 479 -22.51 8.03 -1.26
C GLN A 479 -22.86 8.10 0.23
N LYS A 480 -21.87 8.17 1.12
CA LYS A 480 -22.06 8.37 2.57
C LYS A 480 -22.74 9.70 2.87
N ALA A 481 -22.40 10.78 2.17
CA ALA A 481 -23.06 12.08 2.30
C ALA A 481 -24.51 12.05 1.80
N CYS A 482 -24.82 11.37 0.69
CA CYS A 482 -26.19 11.16 0.22
C CYS A 482 -27.02 10.34 1.20
N VAL A 483 -26.45 9.27 1.76
CA VAL A 483 -27.11 8.42 2.78
C VAL A 483 -27.34 9.21 4.07
N ALA A 484 -26.34 9.97 4.53
CA ALA A 484 -26.45 10.83 5.71
C ALA A 484 -27.47 11.96 5.51
N ALA A 485 -27.52 12.57 4.31
CA ALA A 485 -28.50 13.59 3.96
C ALA A 485 -29.92 13.01 3.87
N ALA A 486 -30.09 11.81 3.29
CA ALA A 486 -31.37 11.11 3.27
C ALA A 486 -31.86 10.78 4.69
N LEU A 487 -30.97 10.23 5.54
CA LEU A 487 -31.26 9.92 6.95
C LEU A 487 -31.53 11.19 7.78
N GLY A 488 -30.80 12.27 7.54
CA GLY A 488 -31.01 13.57 8.19
C GLY A 488 -32.37 14.16 7.83
N ASN A 489 -32.73 14.17 6.55
CA ASN A 489 -34.04 14.64 6.08
C ASN A 489 -35.18 13.77 6.63
N LEU A 490 -34.99 12.46 6.70
CA LEU A 490 -35.93 11.51 7.34
C LEU A 490 -36.10 11.81 8.84
N ARG A 491 -35.01 12.03 9.58
CA ARG A 491 -35.04 12.37 11.01
C ARG A 491 -35.71 13.71 11.27
N THR A 492 -35.43 14.73 10.46
CA THR A 492 -36.06 16.06 10.58
C THR A 492 -37.54 16.00 10.24
N ALA A 493 -37.95 15.23 9.23
CA ALA A 493 -39.36 15.02 8.90
C ALA A 493 -40.13 14.30 10.03
N VAL A 494 -39.49 13.34 10.70
CA VAL A 494 -40.05 12.64 11.88
C VAL A 494 -40.08 13.55 13.12
N ALA A 495 -39.04 14.36 13.35
CA ALA A 495 -38.94 15.25 14.51
C ALA A 495 -39.90 16.46 14.45
N LEU A 496 -40.29 16.89 13.26
CA LEU A 496 -41.25 17.98 13.04
C LEU A 496 -42.70 17.49 12.92
N MET A 497 -42.94 16.18 12.98
CA MET A 497 -44.27 15.59 12.89
C MET A 497 -45.02 15.75 14.24
N PRO A 498 -46.29 16.19 14.24
CA PRO A 498 -47.10 16.25 15.46
C PRO A 498 -47.18 14.86 16.14
N LEU A 499 -47.04 14.83 17.46
CA LEU A 499 -47.00 13.60 18.28
C LEU A 499 -48.22 12.67 18.09
N GLU A 500 -49.32 13.24 17.62
CA GLU A 500 -50.62 12.60 17.38
C GLU A 500 -50.64 11.82 16.05
N GLU A 501 -49.72 12.13 15.14
CA GLU A 501 -49.61 11.55 13.80
C GLU A 501 -48.56 10.42 13.69
N LEU A 502 -47.80 10.20 14.78
CA LEU A 502 -46.84 9.11 14.93
C LEU A 502 -47.58 7.79 15.27
N PRO A 503 -47.29 6.67 14.57
CA PRO A 503 -47.84 5.36 14.92
C PRO A 503 -47.51 4.97 16.36
N GLY A 504 -48.43 4.27 17.05
CA GLY A 504 -48.30 3.93 18.47
C GLY A 504 -46.99 3.24 18.89
N HIS A 505 -46.35 2.46 18.00
CA HIS A 505 -45.05 1.81 18.26
C HIS A 505 -43.84 2.78 18.17
N LEU A 506 -43.96 3.85 17.37
CA LEU A 506 -42.98 4.95 17.30
C LEU A 506 -43.21 5.98 18.42
N ALA A 507 -44.47 6.21 18.79
CA ALA A 507 -44.83 7.05 19.93
C ALA A 507 -44.32 6.46 21.27
N HIS A 508 -44.24 5.14 21.40
CA HIS A 508 -43.77 4.47 22.61
C HIS A 508 -42.23 4.45 22.75
N THR A 509 -41.50 4.45 21.62
CA THR A 509 -40.03 4.49 21.58
C THR A 509 -39.49 5.90 21.83
N CYS A 510 -40.18 6.95 21.38
CA CYS A 510 -39.86 8.33 21.73
C CYS A 510 -40.15 8.70 23.20
N ARG A 511 -40.89 7.86 23.95
CA ARG A 511 -41.27 8.10 25.36
C ARG A 511 -40.34 7.45 26.38
N THR A 512 -39.38 6.61 25.99
CA THR A 512 -38.62 5.78 26.95
C THR A 512 -37.11 5.93 26.73
N PRO A 513 -36.35 6.50 27.69
CA PRO A 513 -34.89 6.57 27.60
C PRO A 513 -34.27 5.16 27.56
N GLY A 514 -33.40 4.88 26.59
CA GLY A 514 -32.53 3.68 26.60
C GLY A 514 -32.97 2.48 25.74
N ARG A 515 -33.92 2.60 24.80
CA ARG A 515 -34.16 1.55 23.78
C ARG A 515 -33.54 1.91 22.43
N THR A 516 -32.94 0.91 21.78
CA THR A 516 -32.22 0.95 20.51
C THR A 516 -33.11 1.32 19.32
N TYR A 517 -32.51 2.04 18.36
CA TYR A 517 -33.15 2.59 17.16
C TYR A 517 -33.76 1.51 16.26
N VAL A 518 -34.86 1.88 15.59
CA VAL A 518 -35.56 1.11 14.56
C VAL A 518 -34.59 0.79 13.40
N ASP A 519 -34.57 -0.47 12.92
CA ASP A 519 -33.72 -0.85 11.80
C ASP A 519 -34.11 -0.12 10.49
N LEU A 520 -33.16 -0.10 9.55
CA LEU A 520 -33.29 0.60 8.27
C LEU A 520 -34.49 0.08 7.46
N LEU A 521 -34.74 -1.24 7.49
CA LEU A 521 -35.81 -1.89 6.74
C LEU A 521 -37.18 -1.43 7.25
N SER A 522 -37.37 -1.39 8.56
CA SER A 522 -38.59 -0.93 9.24
C SER A 522 -38.86 0.55 8.98
N SER A 523 -37.80 1.37 8.94
CA SER A 523 -37.89 2.80 8.59
C SER A 523 -38.28 3.01 7.12
N MET A 524 -37.74 2.19 6.21
CA MET A 524 -38.07 2.23 4.79
C MET A 524 -39.49 1.73 4.50
N ILE A 525 -39.94 0.65 5.13
CA ILE A 525 -41.32 0.13 5.00
C ILE A 525 -42.33 1.17 5.48
N TRP A 526 -42.05 1.87 6.59
CA TRP A 526 -42.90 2.94 7.08
C TRP A 526 -42.96 4.14 6.12
N PHE A 527 -41.81 4.59 5.62
CA PHE A 527 -41.73 5.70 4.67
C PHE A 527 -42.52 5.39 3.38
N VAL A 528 -42.34 4.19 2.81
CA VAL A 528 -43.09 3.73 1.65
C VAL A 528 -44.59 3.72 1.93
N GLY A 529 -45.00 3.28 3.13
CA GLY A 529 -46.41 3.32 3.55
C GLY A 529 -46.99 4.73 3.63
N LYS A 530 -46.22 5.72 4.09
CA LYS A 530 -46.67 7.13 4.19
C LYS A 530 -46.67 7.83 2.83
N ALA A 531 -45.65 7.60 2.00
CA ALA A 531 -45.63 8.08 0.62
C ALA A 531 -46.83 7.52 -0.16
N TYR A 532 -47.16 6.24 0.04
CA TYR A 532 -48.35 5.62 -0.53
C TYR A 532 -49.68 6.28 -0.09
N THR A 533 -49.89 6.50 1.22
CA THR A 533 -51.10 7.18 1.71
C THR A 533 -51.23 8.58 1.13
N TYR A 534 -50.13 9.34 1.09
CA TYR A 534 -50.09 10.67 0.51
C TYR A 534 -50.46 10.65 -0.98
N ASP A 535 -49.86 9.73 -1.74
CA ASP A 535 -50.09 9.63 -3.19
C ASP A 535 -51.54 9.22 -3.50
N LYS A 536 -52.13 8.35 -2.67
CA LYS A 536 -53.54 7.92 -2.75
C LYS A 536 -54.50 9.06 -2.42
N GLU A 537 -54.23 9.84 -1.38
CA GLU A 537 -55.04 11.01 -1.00
C GLU A 537 -54.99 12.13 -2.04
N LYS A 538 -53.86 12.29 -2.73
CA LYS A 538 -53.67 13.31 -3.77
C LYS A 538 -54.02 12.83 -5.18
N GLY A 539 -54.22 11.52 -5.35
CA GLY A 539 -54.49 10.88 -6.65
C GLY A 539 -53.32 10.99 -7.62
N ARG A 540 -52.08 11.17 -7.13
CA ARG A 540 -50.85 11.35 -7.93
C ARG A 540 -49.58 11.19 -7.08
N PHE A 541 -48.46 10.84 -7.70
CA PHE A 541 -47.18 10.55 -7.01
C PHE A 541 -46.48 11.78 -6.40
N PHE A 542 -45.86 11.60 -5.22
CA PHE A 542 -45.11 12.63 -4.48
C PHE A 542 -43.97 13.26 -5.30
N VAL A 543 -43.27 12.45 -6.10
CA VAL A 543 -42.19 12.91 -6.99
C VAL A 543 -42.73 13.88 -8.05
N GLU A 544 -43.98 13.71 -8.51
CA GLU A 544 -44.60 14.64 -9.45
C GLU A 544 -44.87 16.00 -8.82
N GLU A 545 -45.32 16.05 -7.55
CA GLU A 545 -45.52 17.30 -6.82
C GLU A 545 -44.19 18.03 -6.56
N VAL A 546 -43.14 17.29 -6.21
CA VAL A 546 -41.80 17.86 -6.07
C VAL A 546 -41.34 18.45 -7.40
N ASN A 547 -41.55 17.76 -8.51
CA ASN A 547 -41.15 18.24 -9.83
C ASN A 547 -42.02 19.40 -10.35
N LYS A 548 -43.33 19.41 -10.04
CA LYS A 548 -44.21 20.56 -10.30
C LYS A 548 -43.79 21.78 -9.50
N LYS A 549 -43.38 21.61 -8.23
CA LYS A 549 -42.84 22.69 -7.41
C LYS A 549 -41.48 23.16 -7.93
N ARG A 550 -40.57 22.24 -8.28
CA ARG A 550 -39.28 22.59 -8.90
C ARG A 550 -39.47 23.37 -10.20
N LEU A 551 -40.42 22.98 -11.04
CA LEU A 551 -40.83 23.73 -12.23
C LEU A 551 -41.38 25.12 -11.88
N ALA A 552 -42.29 25.21 -10.90
CA ALA A 552 -42.88 26.47 -10.45
C ALA A 552 -41.86 27.44 -9.82
N PHE A 553 -40.81 26.91 -9.20
CA PHE A 553 -39.69 27.68 -8.65
C PHE A 553 -38.53 27.89 -9.64
N GLY A 554 -38.69 27.50 -10.90
CA GLY A 554 -37.68 27.68 -11.96
C GLY A 554 -36.43 26.80 -11.79
N MET A 555 -36.46 25.81 -10.92
CA MET A 555 -35.39 24.83 -10.70
C MET A 555 -35.40 23.68 -11.73
N LEU A 556 -36.42 23.66 -12.59
CA LEU A 556 -36.58 22.69 -13.66
C LEU A 556 -37.21 23.42 -14.85
N THR A 557 -36.80 23.10 -16.08
CA THR A 557 -37.47 23.64 -17.27
C THR A 557 -38.71 22.79 -17.59
N ALA A 558 -39.68 23.35 -18.31
CA ALA A 558 -40.87 22.60 -18.74
C ALA A 558 -40.50 21.39 -19.61
N VAL A 559 -39.40 21.48 -20.38
CA VAL A 559 -38.88 20.38 -21.21
C VAL A 559 -38.28 19.27 -20.35
N ASP A 560 -37.54 19.64 -19.30
CA ASP A 560 -36.97 18.66 -18.36
C ASP A 560 -38.07 17.97 -17.54
N TYR A 561 -39.14 18.70 -17.21
CA TYR A 561 -40.28 18.17 -16.49
C TYR A 561 -41.02 17.11 -17.33
N GLU A 562 -41.27 17.40 -18.61
CA GLU A 562 -41.91 16.44 -19.52
C GLU A 562 -41.00 15.22 -19.82
N ARG A 563 -39.68 15.43 -19.84
CA ARG A 563 -38.71 14.34 -19.98
C ARG A 563 -38.73 13.41 -18.78
N GLU A 564 -38.66 13.96 -17.56
CA GLU A 564 -38.74 13.19 -16.32
C GLU A 564 -40.11 12.50 -16.18
N LYS A 565 -41.21 13.18 -16.54
CA LYS A 565 -42.56 12.61 -16.55
C LYS A 565 -42.67 11.38 -17.46
N ARG A 566 -42.02 11.39 -18.64
CA ARG A 566 -41.96 10.23 -19.57
C ARG A 566 -41.06 9.11 -19.07
N SER A 567 -39.95 9.44 -18.42
CA SER A 567 -39.00 8.44 -17.90
C SER A 567 -39.53 7.69 -16.68
N TYR A 568 -40.34 8.35 -15.84
CA TYR A 568 -40.76 7.79 -14.55
C TYR A 568 -42.24 7.39 -14.47
N GLY A 569 -43.09 7.79 -15.44
CA GLY A 569 -44.50 7.36 -15.59
C GLY A 569 -45.45 7.88 -14.49
N VAL A 570 -46.59 8.50 -14.84
CA VAL A 570 -47.31 9.31 -13.83
C VAL A 570 -48.85 9.33 -13.87
N GLU A 571 -49.53 8.32 -14.39
CA GLU A 571 -50.98 8.18 -14.11
C GLU A 571 -51.31 6.73 -13.77
N LEU A 572 -51.58 6.46 -12.49
CA LEU A 572 -52.16 5.20 -12.04
C LEU A 572 -53.68 5.29 -12.22
N ALA A 573 -54.27 4.31 -12.88
CA ALA A 573 -55.71 4.17 -12.96
C ALA A 573 -56.29 3.82 -11.57
N ALA A 574 -57.58 4.08 -11.36
CA ALA A 574 -58.25 3.75 -10.10
C ALA A 574 -58.07 2.25 -9.71
N ASP A 575 -57.99 1.37 -10.71
CA ASP A 575 -57.82 -0.08 -10.52
C ASP A 575 -56.40 -0.45 -10.04
N ASP A 576 -55.38 0.37 -10.35
CA ASP A 576 -54.00 0.13 -9.92
C ASP A 576 -53.85 0.30 -8.40
N TRP A 577 -54.59 1.23 -7.79
CA TRP A 577 -54.61 1.44 -6.34
C TRP A 577 -55.14 0.21 -5.59
N SER A 578 -56.18 -0.43 -6.14
CA SER A 578 -56.76 -1.65 -5.55
C SER A 578 -55.80 -2.84 -5.63
N THR A 579 -54.97 -2.89 -6.68
CA THR A 579 -53.92 -3.90 -6.85
C THR A 579 -52.77 -3.66 -5.87
N ILE A 580 -52.35 -2.41 -5.66
CA ILE A 580 -51.29 -2.06 -4.70
C ILE A 580 -51.73 -2.33 -3.26
N ASP A 581 -52.99 -2.02 -2.89
CA ASP A 581 -53.54 -2.33 -1.57
C ASP A 581 -53.43 -3.84 -1.25
N ARG A 582 -53.80 -4.70 -2.21
CA ARG A 582 -53.75 -6.16 -2.06
C ARG A 582 -52.33 -6.69 -1.83
N GLU A 583 -51.33 -6.16 -2.53
CA GLU A 583 -49.93 -6.60 -2.40
C GLU A 583 -49.26 -6.06 -1.11
N LEU A 584 -49.61 -4.84 -0.67
CA LEU A 584 -49.16 -4.29 0.61
C LEU A 584 -49.70 -5.09 1.80
N ASP A 585 -50.95 -5.53 1.73
CA ASP A 585 -51.56 -6.39 2.75
C ASP A 585 -50.90 -7.78 2.79
N ALA A 586 -50.50 -8.33 1.63
CA ALA A 586 -49.75 -9.59 1.55
C ALA A 586 -48.34 -9.49 2.18
N LEU A 587 -47.67 -8.34 2.06
CA LEU A 587 -46.38 -8.07 2.70
C LEU A 587 -46.50 -7.91 4.23
N ARG A 588 -47.55 -7.24 4.71
CA ARG A 588 -47.85 -7.10 6.15
C ARG A 588 -48.18 -8.45 6.79
N LEU A 589 -48.91 -9.32 6.10
CA LEU A 589 -49.20 -10.67 6.57
C LEU A 589 -47.95 -11.55 6.67
N LYS A 590 -46.97 -11.41 5.76
CA LYS A 590 -45.70 -12.15 5.84
C LYS A 590 -44.81 -11.68 6.98
N SER A 591 -44.77 -10.38 7.29
CA SER A 591 -43.98 -9.85 8.42
C SER A 591 -44.53 -10.24 9.80
N VAL A 592 -45.81 -10.61 9.90
CA VAL A 592 -46.44 -11.09 11.14
C VAL A 592 -46.25 -12.59 11.33
N ILE A 593 -45.96 -13.34 10.26
CA ILE A 593 -45.72 -14.80 10.32
C ILE A 593 -44.23 -15.12 10.55
N SER A 594 -43.32 -14.18 10.27
CA SER A 594 -41.87 -14.32 10.43
C SER A 594 -41.28 -13.64 11.67
N ALA A 595 -42.12 -13.16 12.60
CA ALA A 595 -41.76 -12.64 13.92
C ALA A 595 -42.39 -13.55 14.99
#